data_AF-A0A3P8E7L4-F1
#
_entry.id   AF-A0A3P8E7L4-F1
#
_cell.length_a   1.000
_cell.length_b   1.000
_cell.length_c   1.000
_cell.angle_alpha   90.00
_cell.angle_beta   90.00
_cell.angle_gamma   90.00
#
_symmetry.space_group_name_H-M   'P 1'
#
loop_
_entity.id
_entity.type
_entity.pdbx_description
1 polymer ?
#
loop_
_entity_poly.entity_id
_entity_poly.type
_entity_poly.pdbx_seq_one_letter_code
_entity_poly.pdbx_strand_id
1 'polypeptide(L)'
;MAYSTNDATAVEYQPYNKYGSGYWMVQLLVDCTKTDQGWFEIKGYISPSIGWEPDVSQSTCTGALGGAAPFSSINHIAKCGAVNVFTWGTGDCVIDSV
;
A
#
# COMPACT_ATOMS: atom_id res chain seq x y z
N MET A 1 12.24 -3.09 -0.07
CA MET A 1 11.16 -3.25 0.94
C MET A 1 11.81 -3.70 2.23
N ALA A 2 11.37 -3.20 3.37
CA ALA A 2 11.89 -3.56 4.68
C ALA A 2 10.74 -3.99 5.59
N TYR A 3 10.99 -4.97 6.45
CA TYR A 3 10.07 -5.28 7.54
C TYR A 3 9.95 -4.06 8.47
N SER A 4 8.76 -3.84 9.01
CA SER A 4 8.48 -2.69 9.88
C SER A 4 7.55 -3.05 11.03
N THR A 5 7.59 -2.23 12.08
CA THR A 5 6.68 -2.29 13.22
C THR A 5 6.30 -0.89 13.70
N ASN A 6 5.26 -0.81 14.52
CA ASN A 6 4.83 0.39 15.24
C ASN A 6 5.45 0.51 16.66
N ASP A 7 6.26 -0.46 17.08
CA ASP A 7 7.01 -0.41 18.35
C ASP A 7 8.18 0.59 18.24
N ALA A 8 8.07 1.73 18.92
CA ALA A 8 9.07 2.80 18.91
C ALA A 8 10.43 2.42 19.50
N THR A 9 10.53 1.25 20.14
CA THR A 9 11.79 0.73 20.70
C THR A 9 12.52 -0.24 19.77
N ALA A 10 11.85 -0.70 18.71
CA ALA A 10 12.41 -1.66 17.75
C ALA A 10 13.29 -0.97 16.69
N VAL A 11 14.30 -1.69 16.19
CA VAL A 11 15.15 -1.19 15.09
C VAL A 11 14.37 -1.06 13.78
N GLU A 12 13.30 -1.84 13.61
CA GLU A 12 12.39 -1.83 12.47
C GLU A 12 11.23 -0.83 12.64
N TYR A 13 11.28 0.04 13.66
CA TYR A 13 10.28 1.08 13.86
C TYR A 13 10.15 1.95 12.61
N GLN A 14 8.91 2.14 12.16
CA GLN A 14 8.58 3.10 11.10
C GLN A 14 7.42 3.99 11.56
N PRO A 15 7.56 5.33 11.58
CA PRO A 15 6.54 6.24 12.10
C PRO A 15 5.22 6.18 11.33
N TYR A 16 5.27 5.71 10.08
CA TYR A 16 4.09 5.55 9.23
C TYR A 16 3.45 4.17 9.33
N ASN A 17 4.10 3.20 9.97
CA ASN A 17 3.45 1.95 10.34
C ASN A 17 2.73 2.16 11.68
N LYS A 18 1.41 2.37 11.62
CA LYS A 18 0.54 2.46 12.80
C LYS A 18 -0.27 1.16 13.01
N TYR A 19 0.03 0.14 12.23
CA TYR A 19 -0.83 -1.03 12.02
C TYR A 19 -0.29 -2.30 12.72
N GLY A 20 0.90 -2.23 13.31
CA GLY A 20 1.49 -3.31 14.09
C GLY A 20 2.73 -3.91 13.45
N SER A 21 3.17 -5.03 14.01
CA SER A 21 4.23 -5.88 13.43
C SER A 21 3.70 -6.66 12.23
N GLY A 22 4.59 -7.13 11.35
CA GLY A 22 4.22 -7.95 10.18
C GLY A 22 4.06 -7.17 8.88
N TYR A 23 4.12 -5.84 8.92
CA TYR A 23 4.02 -5.00 7.73
C TYR A 23 5.36 -4.81 7.06
N TRP A 24 5.37 -4.96 5.74
CA TRP A 24 6.52 -4.66 4.91
C TRP A 24 6.32 -3.31 4.21
N MET A 25 7.32 -2.44 4.31
CA MET A 25 7.23 -1.07 3.84
C MET A 25 8.25 -0.77 2.73
N VAL A 26 7.84 0.05 1.77
CA VAL A 26 8.72 0.63 0.75
C VAL A 26 8.31 2.08 0.52
N GLN A 27 9.31 2.95 0.35
CA GLN A 27 9.10 4.31 -0.10
C GLN A 27 9.33 4.35 -1.61
N LEU A 28 8.34 4.82 -2.36
CA LEU A 28 8.39 4.90 -3.82
C LEU A 28 8.45 6.37 -4.24
N LEU A 29 9.41 6.70 -5.11
CA LEU A 29 9.41 7.95 -5.84
C LEU A 29 8.54 7.76 -7.10
N VAL A 30 7.32 8.29 -7.06
CA VAL A 30 6.34 8.18 -8.16
C VAL A 30 6.14 9.56 -8.79
N ASP A 31 6.18 9.64 -10.12
CA ASP A 31 5.79 10.85 -10.85
C ASP A 31 4.26 10.96 -10.90
N CYS A 32 3.71 11.72 -9.95
CA CYS A 32 2.26 11.88 -9.79
C CYS A 32 1.59 12.55 -11.00
N THR A 33 2.34 13.23 -11.89
CA THR A 33 1.78 13.81 -13.11
C THR A 33 1.43 12.76 -14.17
N LYS A 34 1.91 11.51 -13.99
CA LYS A 34 1.63 10.36 -14.85
C LYS A 34 0.59 9.40 -14.27
N THR A 35 -0.02 9.78 -13.16
CA THR A 35 -1.07 8.99 -12.49
C THR A 35 -2.46 9.52 -12.86
N ASP A 36 -3.51 8.70 -12.71
CA ASP A 36 -4.87 9.16 -12.94
C ASP A 36 -5.40 9.82 -11.66
N GLN A 37 -5.42 11.16 -11.64
CA GLN A 37 -5.86 11.95 -10.49
C GLN A 37 -5.12 11.60 -9.19
N GLY A 38 -3.82 11.27 -9.28
CA GLY A 38 -3.00 10.85 -8.15
C GLY A 38 -3.02 9.34 -7.89
N TRP A 39 -3.85 8.55 -8.57
CA TRP A 39 -4.01 7.11 -8.36
C TRP A 39 -3.19 6.29 -9.35
N PHE A 40 -2.57 5.21 -8.87
CA PHE A 40 -1.72 4.32 -9.66
C PHE A 40 -1.83 2.87 -9.19
N GLU A 41 -1.53 1.93 -10.07
CA GLU A 41 -1.54 0.50 -9.76
C GLU A 41 -0.21 0.02 -9.16
N ILE A 42 -0.29 -0.90 -8.22
CA ILE A 42 0.87 -1.60 -7.65
C ILE A 42 0.50 -3.06 -7.40
N LYS A 43 1.44 -3.98 -7.65
CA LYS A 43 1.25 -5.41 -7.37
C LYS A 43 2.46 -6.00 -6.65
N GLY A 44 2.22 -6.77 -5.60
CA GLY A 44 3.26 -7.49 -4.87
C GLY A 44 3.81 -8.70 -5.65
N TYR A 45 5.12 -8.93 -5.54
CA TYR A 45 5.79 -10.14 -6.06
C TYR A 45 6.78 -10.68 -5.03
N ILE A 46 6.70 -11.96 -4.68
CA ILE A 46 7.61 -12.63 -3.75
C ILE A 46 8.43 -13.71 -4.47
N SER A 47 9.74 -13.51 -4.50
CA SER A 47 10.72 -14.44 -5.06
C SER A 47 11.37 -15.29 -3.95
N PRO A 48 11.75 -16.56 -4.20
CA PRO A 48 11.66 -17.28 -5.48
C PRO A 48 10.39 -18.12 -5.69
N SER A 49 9.57 -18.35 -4.66
CA SER A 49 8.58 -19.44 -4.66
C SER A 49 7.11 -19.04 -4.70
N ILE A 50 6.75 -17.81 -4.35
CA ILE A 50 5.33 -17.40 -4.24
C ILE A 50 4.84 -16.75 -5.54
N GLY A 51 5.67 -15.92 -6.18
CA GLY A 51 5.30 -15.21 -7.40
C GLY A 51 4.46 -13.96 -7.13
N TRP A 52 3.60 -13.61 -8.10
CA TRP A 52 2.67 -12.48 -7.99
C TRP A 52 1.60 -12.75 -6.91
N GLU A 53 1.16 -11.70 -6.24
CA GLU A 53 -0.07 -11.78 -5.44
C GLU A 53 -1.27 -12.13 -6.32
N PRO A 54 -2.32 -12.78 -5.78
CA PRO A 54 -3.52 -13.09 -6.55
C PRO A 54 -4.23 -11.81 -7.00
N ASP A 55 -5.08 -11.92 -8.02
CA ASP A 55 -5.91 -10.78 -8.45
C ASP A 55 -6.87 -10.35 -7.34
N VAL A 56 -6.93 -9.03 -7.11
CA VAL A 56 -7.77 -8.43 -6.08
C VAL A 56 -8.86 -7.58 -6.72
N SER A 57 -9.97 -7.40 -6.00
CA SER A 57 -10.97 -6.38 -6.32
C SER A 57 -10.94 -5.36 -5.20
N GLN A 58 -10.20 -4.26 -5.41
CA GLN A 58 -10.03 -3.26 -4.38
C GLN A 58 -11.34 -2.52 -4.11
N SER A 59 -11.73 -2.48 -2.83
CA SER A 59 -12.92 -1.76 -2.37
C SER A 59 -12.64 -0.26 -2.18
N THR A 60 -13.64 0.51 -1.74
CA THR A 60 -13.41 1.91 -1.34
C THR A 60 -12.44 1.93 -0.15
N CYS A 61 -11.29 2.58 -0.31
CA CYS A 61 -10.28 2.62 0.74
C CYS A 61 -10.75 3.47 1.92
N THR A 62 -10.38 3.03 3.12
CA THR A 62 -10.58 3.81 4.35
C THR A 62 -9.37 4.73 4.62
N GLY A 63 -9.36 5.41 5.76
CA GLY A 63 -8.29 6.36 6.13
C GLY A 63 -8.59 7.80 5.73
N ALA A 64 -7.76 8.73 6.19
CA ALA A 64 -7.99 10.17 6.03
C ALA A 64 -7.97 10.64 4.56
N LEU A 65 -7.22 9.94 3.70
CA LEU A 65 -7.09 10.23 2.28
C LEU A 65 -7.73 9.14 1.39
N GLY A 66 -8.50 8.24 2.00
CA GLY A 66 -9.24 7.16 1.36
C GLY A 66 -10.29 7.63 0.36
N GLY A 67 -11.13 6.69 -0.08
CA GLY A 67 -12.13 6.89 -1.11
C GLY A 67 -12.01 5.88 -2.26
N ALA A 68 -12.79 6.13 -3.32
CA ALA A 68 -12.79 5.30 -4.50
C ALA A 68 -11.79 5.83 -5.53
N ALA A 69 -10.99 4.92 -6.11
CA ALA A 69 -10.18 5.24 -7.27
C ALA A 69 -11.08 5.50 -8.50
N PRO A 70 -10.62 6.31 -9.48
CA PRO A 70 -11.39 6.61 -10.69
C PRO A 70 -11.47 5.44 -11.68
N PHE A 71 -10.78 4.33 -11.40
CA PHE A 71 -10.75 3.12 -12.23
C PHE A 71 -10.75 1.85 -11.37
N SER A 72 -11.04 0.72 -11.99
CA SER A 72 -10.91 -0.61 -11.41
C SER A 72 -9.65 -1.30 -11.90
N SER A 73 -9.03 -2.12 -11.05
CA SER A 73 -7.84 -2.92 -11.37
C SER A 73 -7.94 -4.30 -10.71
N ILE A 74 -7.21 -5.27 -11.28
CA ILE A 74 -6.91 -6.56 -10.65
C ILE A 74 -5.71 -6.49 -9.68
N ASN A 75 -5.08 -5.32 -9.58
CA ASN A 75 -3.96 -5.00 -8.71
C ASN A 75 -4.44 -4.05 -7.60
N HIS A 76 -3.59 -3.83 -6.59
CA HIS A 76 -3.84 -2.75 -5.64
C HIS A 76 -3.75 -1.39 -6.33
N ILE A 77 -4.58 -0.45 -5.88
CA ILE A 77 -4.60 0.93 -6.37
C ILE A 77 -4.18 1.85 -5.22
N ALA A 78 -3.01 2.45 -5.38
CA ALA A 78 -2.40 3.37 -4.42
C ALA A 78 -2.59 4.82 -4.84
N LYS A 79 -2.40 5.74 -3.90
CA LYS A 79 -2.48 7.18 -4.08
C LYS A 79 -1.14 7.85 -3.80
N CYS A 80 -0.73 8.74 -4.68
CA CYS A 80 0.46 9.55 -4.57
C CYS A 80 0.47 10.41 -3.29
N GLY A 81 1.66 10.61 -2.71
CA GLY A 81 1.84 11.49 -1.55
C GLY A 81 1.17 10.99 -0.26
N ALA A 82 0.85 9.71 -0.18
CA ALA A 82 0.13 9.10 0.93
C ALA A 82 0.80 7.80 1.41
N VAL A 83 0.49 7.40 2.64
CA VAL A 83 0.76 6.06 3.15
C VAL A 83 -0.37 5.15 2.67
N ASN A 84 -0.03 4.17 1.85
CA ASN A 84 -0.98 3.20 1.29
C ASN A 84 -0.73 1.85 1.95
N VAL A 85 -1.75 1.28 2.58
CA VAL A 85 -1.64 0.00 3.30
C VAL A 85 -2.58 -1.01 2.71
N PHE A 86 -2.02 -2.17 2.39
CA PHE A 86 -2.71 -3.28 1.72
C PHE A 86 -2.49 -4.57 2.51
N THR A 87 -3.49 -5.44 2.50
CA THR A 87 -3.37 -6.81 3.01
C THR A 87 -3.22 -7.77 1.84
N TRP A 88 -2.13 -8.54 1.82
CA TRP A 88 -1.75 -9.42 0.71
C TRP A 88 -2.91 -10.28 0.21
N GLY A 89 -3.22 -10.15 -1.09
CA GLY A 89 -4.24 -10.95 -1.76
C GLY A 89 -5.69 -10.63 -1.36
N THR A 90 -5.94 -9.47 -0.75
CA THR A 90 -7.28 -9.00 -0.39
C THR A 90 -7.60 -7.66 -1.09
N GLY A 91 -8.87 -7.31 -1.18
CA GLY A 91 -9.31 -6.00 -1.70
C GLY A 91 -9.27 -4.86 -0.69
N ASP A 92 -8.71 -5.08 0.50
CA ASP A 92 -8.73 -4.13 1.61
C ASP A 92 -7.61 -3.10 1.46
N CYS A 93 -7.95 -1.84 1.74
CA CYS A 93 -6.98 -0.74 1.70
C CYS A 93 -7.28 0.37 2.74
N VAL A 94 -6.20 0.94 3.26
CA VAL A 94 -6.20 2.17 4.06
C VAL A 94 -5.24 3.16 3.40
N ILE A 95 -5.70 4.41 3.24
CA ILE A 95 -4.88 5.49 2.69
C ILE A 95 -4.89 6.67 3.66
N ASP A 96 -3.72 6.93 4.24
CA ASP A 96 -3.53 7.98 5.23
C ASP A 96 -2.47 9.00 4.77
N SER A 97 -2.43 10.16 5.42
CA SER A 97 -1.38 11.13 5.18
C SER A 97 -0.03 10.60 5.68
N VAL A 98 1.04 11.05 5.02
CA VAL A 98 2.37 11.11 5.65
C VAL A 98 2.36 12.07 6.84
#